data_AF-A0A9P5CR85-F1
#
_entry.id   AF-A0A9P5CR85-F1
#
_cell.length_a   1.000
_cell.length_b   1.000
_cell.length_c   1.000
_cell.angle_alpha   90.00
_cell.angle_beta   90.00
_cell.angle_gamma   90.00
#
_symmetry.space_group_name_H-M   'P 1'
#
loop_
_entity.id
_entity.type
_entity.pdbx_description
1 polymer ?
#
loop_
_entity_poly.entity_id
_entity_poly.type
_entity_poly.pdbx_seq_one_letter_code
_entity_poly.pdbx_strand_id
1 'polypeptide(L)'
;MPLFDPKTKSQFETLREVIAPIIAGNSKKPQYALFMVEFVKALSKEMQSDQIKKVASALTTLSNERMKEEKANAGGGKKTKAAKTKTTLAIARPSVTDTTAYDEETFGDDDFM
;
A
#
# COMPACT_ATOMS: atom_id res chain seq x y z
N MET A 1 17.37 30.43 -16.51
CA MET A 1 16.23 29.48 -16.48
C MET A 1 15.36 29.85 -15.29
N PRO A 2 14.09 30.22 -15.47
CA PRO A 2 13.20 30.47 -14.34
C PRO A 2 12.91 29.14 -13.65
N LEU A 3 13.61 28.85 -12.56
CA LEU A 3 13.48 27.61 -11.78
C LEU A 3 12.06 27.37 -11.25
N PHE A 4 11.26 28.45 -11.20
CA PHE A 4 9.90 28.48 -10.65
C PHE A 4 8.81 28.57 -11.74
N ASP A 5 9.14 28.44 -13.02
CA ASP A 5 8.18 28.32 -14.12
C ASP A 5 8.50 27.09 -15.00
N PRO A 6 8.37 25.86 -14.46
CA PRO A 6 8.62 24.65 -15.22
C PRO A 6 7.49 24.37 -16.23
N LYS A 7 7.86 24.15 -17.49
CA LYS A 7 6.93 23.87 -18.61
C LYS A 7 7.05 22.45 -19.13
N THR A 8 8.22 21.82 -18.96
CA THR A 8 8.47 20.45 -19.41
C THR A 8 8.58 19.49 -18.24
N LYS A 9 8.35 18.20 -18.49
CA LYS A 9 8.49 17.15 -17.47
C LYS A 9 9.88 17.15 -16.81
N SER A 10 10.94 17.32 -17.60
CA SER A 10 12.32 17.42 -17.11
C SER A 10 12.56 18.65 -16.21
N GLN A 11 11.83 19.75 -16.46
CA GLN A 11 11.90 20.94 -15.62
C GLN A 11 11.19 20.74 -14.27
N PHE A 12 10.10 19.97 -14.24
CA PHE A 12 9.47 19.56 -12.97
C PHE A 12 10.34 18.60 -12.16
N GLU A 13 11.08 17.70 -12.83
CA GLU A 13 12.03 16.79 -12.18
C GLU A 13 13.17 17.59 -11.53
N THR A 14 13.78 18.53 -12.26
CA THR A 14 14.83 19.41 -11.72
C THR A 14 14.32 20.34 -10.61
N LEU A 15 13.11 20.90 -10.73
CA LEU A 15 12.49 21.66 -9.64
C LEU A 15 12.35 20.81 -8.38
N ARG A 16 11.88 19.57 -8.51
CA ARG A 16 11.77 18.63 -7.39
C ARG A 16 13.14 18.34 -6.77
N GLU A 17 14.15 18.09 -7.57
CA GLU A 17 15.51 17.80 -7.08
C GLU A 17 16.13 18.96 -6.30
N VAL A 18 15.81 20.20 -6.66
CA VAL A 18 16.31 21.38 -5.95
C VAL A 18 15.49 21.71 -4.71
N ILE A 19 14.16 21.66 -4.78
CA ILE A 19 13.28 22.06 -3.67
C ILE A 19 13.20 20.98 -2.58
N ALA A 20 13.18 19.68 -2.96
CA ALA A 20 13.05 18.59 -2.01
C ALA A 20 14.11 18.60 -0.88
N PRO A 21 15.42 18.75 -1.13
CA PRO A 21 16.43 18.78 -0.08
C PRO A 21 16.32 20.03 0.81
N ILE A 22 15.90 21.17 0.25
CA ILE A 22 15.71 22.42 1.01
C ILE A 22 14.60 22.23 2.05
N ILE A 23 13.47 21.66 1.63
CA ILE A 23 12.35 21.37 2.53
C ILE A 23 12.75 20.26 3.53
N ALA A 24 13.33 19.16 3.04
CA ALA A 24 13.73 18.01 3.86
C ALA A 24 14.83 18.33 4.89
N GLY A 25 15.63 19.38 4.68
CA GLY A 25 16.60 19.86 5.67
C GLY A 25 15.96 20.27 7.01
N ASN A 26 14.65 20.58 7.00
CA ASN A 26 13.89 20.92 8.21
C ASN A 26 13.22 19.71 8.88
N SER A 27 13.42 18.50 8.37
CA SER A 27 12.77 17.26 8.86
C SER A 27 13.00 16.94 10.33
N LYS A 28 14.10 17.42 10.92
CA LYS A 28 14.40 17.24 12.35
C LYS A 28 13.53 18.11 13.27
N LYS A 29 12.81 19.10 12.73
CA LYS A 29 11.93 19.96 13.53
C LYS A 29 10.59 19.26 13.76
N PRO A 30 10.04 19.25 14.99
CA PRO A 30 8.77 18.57 15.29
C PRO A 30 7.58 19.12 14.49
N GLN A 31 7.63 20.41 14.13
CA GLN A 31 6.60 21.08 13.32
C GLN A 31 6.57 20.59 11.86
N TYR A 32 7.62 19.92 11.39
CA TYR A 32 7.74 19.49 10.01
C TYR A 32 6.64 18.50 9.61
N ALA A 33 6.24 17.61 10.53
CA ALA A 33 5.16 16.67 10.29
C ALA A 33 3.82 17.38 10.02
N LEU A 34 3.49 18.39 10.84
CA LEU A 34 2.27 19.20 10.67
C LEU A 34 2.31 20.03 9.38
N PHE A 35 3.44 20.68 9.12
CA PHE A 35 3.68 21.43 7.90
C PHE A 35 3.49 20.56 6.65
N MET A 36 4.04 19.35 6.62
CA MET A 36 3.95 18.46 5.45
C MET A 36 2.50 18.07 5.12
N VAL A 37 1.65 17.86 6.13
CA VAL A 37 0.23 17.52 5.92
C VAL A 37 -0.51 18.67 5.23
N GLU A 38 -0.34 19.89 5.72
CA GLU A 38 -0.98 21.07 5.14
C GLU A 38 -0.40 21.43 3.78
N PHE A 39 0.91 21.30 3.61
CA PHE A 39 1.63 21.59 2.37
C PHE A 39 1.18 20.69 1.22
N VAL A 40 1.13 19.37 1.44
CA VAL A 40 0.65 18.42 0.41
C VAL A 40 -0.81 18.68 0.08
N LYS A 41 -1.65 19.01 1.06
CA LYS A 41 -3.07 19.34 0.85
C LYS A 41 -3.25 20.62 0.03
N ALA A 42 -2.44 21.66 0.30
CA ALA A 42 -2.47 22.90 -0.45
C ALA A 42 -2.03 22.70 -1.91
N LEU A 43 -0.93 21.96 -2.14
CA LEU A 43 -0.41 21.68 -3.48
C LEU A 43 -1.34 20.80 -4.33
N SER A 44 -2.11 19.91 -3.69
CA SER A 44 -3.01 19.00 -4.40
C SER A 44 -4.41 19.55 -4.62
N LYS A 45 -4.75 20.72 -4.06
CA LYS A 45 -6.11 21.30 -4.09
C LYS A 45 -6.63 21.56 -5.51
N GLU A 46 -5.75 21.91 -6.44
CA GLU A 46 -6.11 22.26 -7.82
C GLU A 46 -6.04 21.06 -8.78
N MET A 47 -5.69 19.87 -8.27
CA MET A 47 -5.57 18.66 -9.08
C MET A 47 -6.92 17.93 -9.20
N GLN A 48 -7.11 17.20 -10.31
CA GLN A 48 -8.25 16.29 -10.45
C GLN A 48 -8.22 15.17 -9.40
N SER A 49 -9.40 14.72 -8.96
CA SER A 49 -9.59 13.67 -7.94
C SER A 49 -8.76 12.41 -8.17
N ASP A 50 -8.59 11.99 -9.42
CA ASP A 50 -7.85 10.78 -9.77
C ASP A 50 -6.35 10.93 -9.53
N GLN A 51 -5.83 12.14 -9.72
CA GLN A 51 -4.42 12.44 -9.45
C GLN A 51 -4.17 12.56 -7.95
N ILE A 52 -5.12 13.15 -7.20
CA ILE A 52 -5.05 13.20 -5.72
C ILE A 52 -5.01 11.77 -5.15
N LYS A 53 -5.86 10.87 -5.65
CA LYS A 53 -5.86 9.45 -5.23
C LYS A 53 -4.52 8.76 -5.51
N LYS A 54 -3.88 9.05 -6.65
CA LYS A 54 -2.54 8.51 -6.96
C LYS A 54 -1.49 8.99 -5.96
N VAL A 55 -1.49 10.28 -5.62
CA VAL A 55 -0.56 10.84 -4.61
C VAL A 55 -0.80 10.22 -3.23
N ALA A 56 -2.06 10.09 -2.80
CA ALA A 56 -2.42 9.47 -1.53
C ALA A 56 -1.98 7.99 -1.46
N SER A 57 -2.16 7.24 -2.55
CA SER A 57 -1.69 5.86 -2.65
C SER A 57 -0.17 5.77 -2.53
N ALA A 58 0.58 6.65 -3.22
CA ALA A 58 2.04 6.71 -3.11
C ALA A 58 2.52 7.00 -1.68
N LEU A 59 1.85 7.91 -0.96
CA LEU A 59 2.15 8.21 0.45
C LEU A 59 1.84 7.02 1.37
N THR A 60 0.76 6.28 1.10
CA THR A 60 0.41 5.07 1.85
C THR A 60 1.45 3.98 1.65
N THR A 61 1.92 3.79 0.41
CA THR A 61 3.01 2.85 0.10
C THR A 61 4.29 3.23 0.85
N LEU A 62 4.68 4.50 0.85
CA LEU A 62 5.83 4.99 1.62
C LEU A 62 5.66 4.72 3.12
N SER A 63 4.47 4.98 3.68
CA SER A 63 4.17 4.69 5.09
C SER A 63 4.35 3.20 5.42
N ASN A 64 3.91 2.31 4.53
CA ASN A 64 4.06 0.86 4.72
C ASN A 64 5.52 0.42 4.60
N GLU A 65 6.31 1.02 3.71
CA GLU A 65 7.74 0.77 3.58
C GLU A 65 8.49 1.18 4.85
N ARG A 66 8.23 2.39 5.37
CA ARG A 66 8.83 2.85 6.63
C ARG A 66 8.45 1.97 7.81
N MET A 67 7.18 1.55 7.91
CA MET A 67 6.77 0.61 8.95
C MET A 67 7.48 -0.74 8.83
N LYS A 68 7.75 -1.21 7.61
CA LYS A 68 8.48 -2.46 7.38
C LYS A 68 9.96 -2.33 7.74
N GLU A 69 10.59 -1.21 7.38
CA GLU A 69 11.96 -0.86 7.77
C GLU A 69 12.10 -0.75 9.29
N GLU A 70 11.17 -0.07 9.96
CA GLU A 70 11.13 0.00 11.43
C GLU A 70 10.96 -1.37 12.07
N LYS A 71 10.08 -2.23 11.53
CA LYS A 71 9.91 -3.61 12.01
C LYS A 71 11.13 -4.49 11.75
N ALA A 72 11.85 -4.27 10.66
CA ALA A 72 13.09 -4.98 10.36
C ALA A 72 14.24 -4.53 11.28
N ASN A 73 14.33 -3.22 11.54
CA ASN A 73 15.35 -2.62 12.39
C ASN A 73 15.08 -2.83 13.89
N ALA A 74 13.83 -3.04 14.30
CA ALA A 74 13.46 -3.33 15.69
C ALA A 74 13.96 -4.72 16.18
N GLY A 75 14.55 -5.54 15.29
CA GLY A 75 15.03 -6.88 15.62
C GLY A 75 13.87 -7.83 15.96
N GLY A 76 13.90 -9.05 15.43
CA GLY A 76 12.93 -10.10 15.75
C GLY A 76 13.00 -10.56 17.21
N GLY A 77 12.54 -9.74 18.14
CA GLY A 77 12.36 -10.06 19.56
C GLY A 77 11.02 -10.74 19.79
N LYS A 78 11.04 -12.08 19.74
CA LYS A 78 10.00 -13.04 20.16
C LYS A 78 8.75 -12.46 20.85
N LYS A 79 7.67 -12.30 20.08
CA LYS A 79 6.38 -12.97 20.38
C LYS A 79 5.85 -13.60 19.09
N THR A 80 6.07 -14.91 18.99
CA THR A 80 5.35 -15.83 18.13
C THR A 80 3.84 -15.70 18.36
N LYS A 81 3.10 -15.17 17.37
CA LYS A 81 1.78 -15.65 16.96
C LYS A 81 1.36 -14.89 15.71
N ALA A 82 1.04 -15.66 14.67
CA ALA A 82 0.69 -15.19 13.34
C ALA A 82 1.81 -14.44 12.62
N ALA A 83 2.80 -15.22 12.16
CA ALA A 83 3.03 -15.17 10.73
C ALA A 83 1.64 -15.26 10.08
N LYS A 84 1.06 -14.11 9.70
CA LYS A 84 0.12 -14.08 8.61
C LYS A 84 0.97 -14.41 7.40
N THR A 85 1.28 -15.70 7.29
CA THR A 85 1.62 -16.37 6.06
C THR A 85 0.69 -15.73 5.07
N LYS A 86 1.26 -15.07 4.06
CA LYS A 86 0.51 -14.79 2.84
C LYS A 86 -0.27 -16.07 2.57
N THR A 87 -1.59 -16.01 2.62
CA THR A 87 -2.44 -17.15 2.30
C THR A 87 -2.19 -17.41 0.83
N THR A 88 -1.10 -18.12 0.53
CA THR A 88 -0.91 -18.78 -0.74
C THR A 88 -2.13 -19.66 -0.87
N LEU A 89 -2.94 -19.39 -1.88
CA LEU A 89 -4.07 -20.22 -2.26
C LEU A 89 -3.55 -21.65 -2.43
N ALA A 90 -3.72 -22.48 -1.41
CA ALA A 90 -3.53 -23.91 -1.54
C ALA A 90 -4.69 -24.37 -2.41
N ILE A 91 -4.49 -24.40 -3.71
CA ILE A 91 -5.41 -25.06 -4.64
C ILE A 91 -5.32 -26.54 -4.31
N ALA A 92 -6.10 -26.99 -3.33
CA ALA A 92 -6.41 -28.39 -3.11
C ALA A 92 -7.43 -28.84 -4.17
N ARG A 93 -7.15 -28.59 -5.46
CA ARG A 93 -7.86 -29.29 -6.53
C ARG A 93 -7.07 -30.56 -6.78
N PRO A 94 -7.60 -31.76 -6.47
CA PRO A 94 -7.18 -32.92 -7.23
C PRO A 94 -7.48 -32.62 -8.70
N SER A 95 -6.52 -32.85 -9.59
CA SER A 95 -6.68 -32.72 -11.04
C SER A 95 -7.54 -33.85 -11.65
N VAL A 96 -8.45 -34.40 -10.85
CA VAL A 96 -9.38 -35.47 -11.20
C VAL A 96 -10.73 -35.11 -10.61
N THR A 97 -11.75 -35.14 -11.45
CA THR A 97 -13.15 -35.02 -11.03
C THR A 97 -13.45 -36.16 -10.07
N ASP A 98 -13.85 -35.84 -8.84
CA ASP A 98 -14.27 -36.82 -7.86
C ASP A 98 -15.64 -37.40 -8.27
N THR A 99 -15.66 -38.67 -8.66
CA THR A 99 -16.87 -39.41 -9.08
C THR A 99 -17.40 -40.35 -7.98
N THR A 100 -16.87 -40.27 -6.75
CA THR A 100 -17.25 -41.20 -5.67
C THR A 100 -18.41 -40.69 -4.81
N ALA A 101 -18.87 -39.45 -5.02
CA ALA A 101 -19.94 -38.82 -4.24
C ALA A 101 -21.37 -39.32 -4.55
N TYR A 102 -21.53 -40.36 -5.39
CA TYR A 102 -22.84 -40.89 -5.80
C TYR A 102 -23.03 -42.38 -5.49
N ASP A 103 -22.15 -43.00 -4.69
CA ASP A 103 -22.23 -44.44 -4.35
C ASP A 103 -22.72 -44.68 -2.90
N GLU A 104 -23.50 -43.75 -2.36
CA GLU A 104 -24.22 -44.00 -1.12
C GLU A 104 -25.71 -43.80 -1.40
N GLU A 105 -26.41 -44.92 -1.53
CA GLU A 105 -27.87 -45.10 -1.52
C GLU A 105 -28.47 -44.54 -0.20
N THR A 106 -28.30 -43.24 0.05
CA THR A 106 -28.79 -42.52 1.24
C THR A 106 -29.91 -41.54 0.86
N PHE A 107 -30.60 -41.79 -0.26
CA PHE A 107 -31.93 -41.24 -0.47
C PHE A 107 -32.94 -42.30 -0.02
N GLY A 108 -33.13 -42.39 1.30
CA GLY A 108 -34.30 -43.05 1.87
C GLY A 108 -35.53 -42.30 1.40
N ASP A 109 -36.45 -43.01 0.74
CA ASP A 109 -37.64 -42.51 0.05
C ASP A 109 -38.74 -41.95 0.99
N ASP A 110 -38.39 -41.60 2.23
CA ASP A 110 -39.34 -41.31 3.32
C ASP A 110 -39.24 -39.88 3.90
N ASP A 111 -38.38 -39.01 3.36
CA ASP A 111 -38.14 -37.65 3.92
C ASP A 111 -38.78 -36.51 3.10
N PHE A 112 -39.79 -36.82 2.28
CA PHE A 112 -40.63 -35.83 1.60
C PHE A 112 -42.12 -36.08 1.89
N MET A 113 -42.52 -35.92 3.16
CA MET A 113 -43.90 -35.62 3.58
C MET A 113 -43.92 -34.55 4.67
#